data_AF-A0A355WE60-F1
#
_entry.id   AF-A0A355WE60-F1
#
_cell.length_a   1.000
_cell.length_b   1.000
_cell.length_c   1.000
_cell.angle_alpha   90.00
_cell.angle_beta   90.00
_cell.angle_gamma   90.00
#
_symmetry.space_group_name_H-M   'P 1'
#
loop_
_entity.id
_entity.type
_entity.pdbx_description
1 polymer ?
#
loop_
_entity_poly.entity_id
_entity_poly.type
_entity_poly.pdbx_seq_one_letter_code
_entity_poly.pdbx_strand_id
1 'polypeptide(L)'
;LILVAEGLHEKKIANIADKIYENKEKIKIVLIAGPSSSGKTTFSKRLAVQLRVLGLKPKAISLDDYFVDREFTPLDEKGNYDFERLESLDIDLFNKHLTALLAGREVELPVFNFITGKRE
;
A
#
# COMPACT_ATOMS: atom_id res chain seq x y z
N LEU A 1 12.34 7.33 27.12
CA LEU A 1 11.03 6.75 26.72
C LEU A 1 10.91 6.59 25.20
N ILE A 2 11.17 7.64 24.41
CA ILE A 2 11.08 7.59 22.93
C ILE A 2 11.96 6.49 22.31
N LEU A 3 13.26 6.45 22.63
CA LEU A 3 14.19 5.43 22.09
C LEU A 3 13.77 3.99 22.41
N VAL A 4 13.16 3.75 23.58
CA VAL A 4 12.66 2.43 23.98
C VAL A 4 11.45 2.04 23.13
N ALA A 5 10.54 2.99 22.87
CA ALA A 5 9.39 2.77 22.00
C ALA A 5 9.81 2.53 20.54
N GLU A 6 10.79 3.28 20.04
CA GLU A 6 11.36 3.08 18.70
C GLU A 6 12.03 1.72 18.57
N GLY A 7 12.83 1.32 19.55
CA GLY A 7 13.45 0.00 19.61
C GLY A 7 12.41 -1.14 19.64
N LEU A 8 11.31 -0.96 20.39
CA LEU A 8 10.20 -1.92 20.40
C LEU A 8 9.50 -1.99 19.03
N HIS A 9 9.29 -0.86 18.36
CA HIS A 9 8.70 -0.82 17.02
C HIS A 9 9.59 -1.54 16.01
N GLU A 10 10.91 -1.29 16.03
CA GLU A 10 11.85 -1.96 15.14
C GLU A 10 11.86 -3.46 15.36
N LYS A 11 11.91 -3.91 16.63
CA LYS A 11 11.82 -5.33 16.99
C LYS A 11 10.54 -5.97 16.47
N LYS A 12 9.39 -5.29 16.58
CA LYS A 12 8.11 -5.79 16.07
C LYS A 12 8.11 -5.92 14.54
N ILE A 13 8.66 -4.94 13.83
CA ILE A 13 8.72 -4.98 12.36
C ILE A 13 9.64 -6.11 11.89
N ALA A 14 10.81 -6.27 12.52
CA ALA A 14 11.71 -7.39 12.23
C ALA A 14 11.01 -8.74 12.43
N ASN A 15 10.32 -8.94 13.56
CA ASN A 15 9.57 -10.16 13.82
C ASN A 15 8.45 -10.42 12.78
N ILE A 16 7.82 -9.37 12.23
CA ILE A 16 6.82 -9.52 11.16
C ILE A 16 7.52 -9.94 9.85
N ALA A 17 8.67 -9.35 9.54
CA ALA A 17 9.45 -9.71 8.36
C ALA A 17 9.92 -11.17 8.42
N ASP A 18 10.38 -11.65 9.58
CA ASP A 18 10.79 -13.04 9.80
C ASP A 18 9.63 -14.00 9.53
N LYS A 19 8.44 -13.73 10.09
CA LYS A 19 7.24 -14.54 9.84
C LYS A 19 6.85 -14.60 8.37
N ILE A 20 6.97 -13.48 7.65
CA ILE A 20 6.72 -13.43 6.21
C ILE A 20 7.75 -14.28 5.46
N TYR A 21 9.03 -14.15 5.82
CA TYR A 21 10.13 -14.87 5.19
C TYR A 21 10.03 -16.39 5.39
N GLU A 22 9.71 -16.84 6.60
CA GLU A 22 9.45 -18.26 6.91
C GLU A 22 8.34 -18.86 6.04
N ASN A 23 7.40 -18.03 5.59
CA ASN A 23 6.24 -18.43 4.78
C ASN A 23 6.31 -17.91 3.33
N LYS A 24 7.50 -17.49 2.84
CA LYS A 24 7.68 -16.82 1.53
C LYS A 24 7.21 -17.62 0.32
N GLU A 25 7.12 -18.94 0.44
CA GLU A 25 6.59 -19.80 -0.62
C GLU A 25 5.08 -19.63 -0.78
N LYS A 26 4.36 -19.34 0.32
CA LYS A 26 2.91 -19.17 0.36
C LYS A 26 2.48 -17.70 0.30
N ILE A 27 3.19 -16.82 1.01
CA ILE A 27 2.85 -15.40 1.10
C ILE A 27 3.46 -14.65 -0.10
N LYS A 28 2.60 -14.23 -1.02
CA LYS A 28 3.00 -13.39 -2.17
C LYS A 28 2.58 -11.92 -2.01
N ILE A 29 1.57 -11.65 -1.19
CA ILE A 29 1.00 -10.31 -0.99
C ILE A 29 0.81 -10.07 0.51
N VAL A 30 1.14 -8.85 0.95
CA VAL A 30 0.94 -8.37 2.31
C VAL A 30 0.13 -7.08 2.23
N LEU A 31 -1.05 -7.07 2.85
CA LEU A 31 -1.95 -5.92 2.87
C LEU A 31 -1.78 -5.14 4.17
N ILE A 32 -1.62 -3.81 4.06
CA ILE A 32 -1.42 -2.91 5.21
C ILE A 32 -2.61 -1.96 5.24
N ALA A 33 -3.55 -2.21 6.16
CA ALA A 33 -4.76 -1.41 6.31
C ALA A 33 -4.67 -0.48 7.53
N GLY A 34 -5.47 0.59 7.50
CA GLY A 34 -5.58 1.59 8.56
C GLY A 34 -6.07 2.94 8.01
N PRO A 35 -6.55 3.85 8.88
CA PRO A 35 -7.06 5.15 8.45
C PRO A 35 -5.96 6.02 7.83
N SER A 36 -6.35 7.06 7.10
CA SER A 36 -5.41 8.08 6.61
C SER A 36 -4.53 8.61 7.75
N SER A 37 -3.26 8.92 7.46
CA SER A 37 -2.27 9.39 8.44
C SER A 37 -1.90 8.44 9.61
N SER A 38 -2.32 7.17 9.61
CA SER A 38 -1.96 6.20 10.68
C SER A 38 -0.52 5.65 10.62
N GLY A 39 0.27 6.10 9.64
CA GLY A 39 1.67 5.65 9.47
C GLY A 39 1.85 4.42 8.56
N LYS A 40 0.84 4.01 7.78
CA LYS A 40 0.91 2.89 6.83
C LYS A 40 2.12 2.98 5.89
N THR A 41 2.31 4.15 5.28
CA THR A 41 3.42 4.40 4.35
C THR A 41 4.77 4.23 5.04
N THR A 42 4.93 4.77 6.24
CA THR A 42 6.14 4.60 7.05
C THR A 42 6.38 3.15 7.44
N PHE A 43 5.32 2.45 7.88
CA PHE A 43 5.39 1.04 8.23
C PHE A 43 5.78 0.18 7.03
N SER A 44 5.15 0.37 5.86
CA SER A 44 5.45 -0.36 4.64
C SER A 44 6.91 -0.20 4.19
N LYS A 45 7.45 1.03 4.28
CA LYS A 45 8.85 1.33 3.96
C LYS A 45 9.81 0.61 4.91
N ARG A 46 9.55 0.66 6.23
CA ARG A 46 10.39 -0.03 7.23
C ARG A 46 10.31 -1.55 7.10
N LEU A 47 9.12 -2.11 6.87
CA LEU A 47 8.93 -3.53 6.61
C LEU A 47 9.67 -3.96 5.33
N ALA A 48 9.60 -3.16 4.26
CA ALA A 48 10.31 -3.43 3.03
C ALA A 48 11.83 -3.47 3.21
N VAL A 49 12.40 -2.60 4.07
CA VAL A 49 13.82 -2.66 4.44
C VAL A 49 14.15 -3.99 5.13
N GLN A 50 13.38 -4.40 6.14
CA GLN A 50 13.62 -5.65 6.85
C GLN A 50 13.50 -6.88 5.94
N LEU A 51 12.49 -6.90 5.06
CA LEU A 51 12.35 -7.98 4.06
C LEU A 51 13.54 -8.03 3.08
N ARG A 52 14.11 -6.88 2.70
CA ARG A 52 15.32 -6.82 1.86
C ARG A 52 16.56 -7.34 2.56
N VAL A 53 16.70 -7.08 3.87
CA VAL A 53 17.78 -7.67 4.68
C VAL A 53 17.72 -9.20 4.65
N LEU A 54 16.51 -9.78 4.64
CA LEU A 54 16.28 -11.21 4.50
C LEU A 54 16.41 -11.73 3.05
N GLY A 55 16.82 -10.88 2.09
CA GLY A 55 17.03 -11.25 0.69
C GLY A 55 15.78 -11.23 -0.20
N LEU A 56 14.63 -10.76 0.30
CA LEU A 56 13.42 -10.59 -0.50
C LEU A 56 13.44 -9.26 -1.27
N LYS A 57 12.68 -9.18 -2.36
CA LYS A 57 12.54 -7.97 -3.19
C LYS A 57 11.09 -7.45 -3.17
N PRO A 58 10.61 -6.92 -2.04
CA PRO A 58 9.24 -6.42 -1.95
C PRO A 58 9.04 -5.17 -2.82
N LYS A 59 7.88 -5.09 -3.45
CA LYS A 59 7.37 -3.90 -4.13
C LYS A 59 6.18 -3.36 -3.33
N ALA A 60 6.28 -2.12 -2.86
CA ALA A 60 5.15 -1.43 -2.26
C ALA A 60 4.25 -0.89 -3.39
N ILE A 61 2.94 -1.06 -3.22
CA ILE A 61 1.90 -0.58 -4.12
C ILE A 61 0.98 0.28 -3.25
N SER A 62 0.77 1.55 -3.62
CA SER A 62 -0.17 2.41 -2.92
C SER A 62 -1.57 2.19 -3.48
N LEU A 63 -2.59 2.18 -2.62
CA LEU A 63 -3.97 2.18 -3.09
C LEU A 63 -4.35 3.54 -3.69
N ASP A 64 -3.71 4.61 -3.21
CA ASP A 64 -3.87 5.97 -3.73
C ASP A 64 -3.52 6.07 -5.23
N ASP A 65 -2.63 5.20 -5.74
CA ASP A 65 -2.28 5.14 -7.17
C ASP A 65 -3.46 4.64 -8.03
N TYR A 66 -4.46 4.02 -7.42
CA TYR A 66 -5.67 3.54 -8.07
C TYR A 66 -6.83 4.52 -7.98
N PHE A 67 -6.62 5.76 -7.51
CA PHE A 67 -7.67 6.77 -7.60
C PHE A 67 -8.11 6.99 -9.06
N VAL A 68 -9.42 7.21 -9.25
CA VAL A 68 -9.96 7.68 -10.52
C VAL A 68 -9.55 9.13 -10.75
N ASP A 69 -9.56 9.58 -12.00
CA ASP A 69 -9.31 10.99 -12.31
C ASP A 69 -10.25 11.88 -11.50
N ARG A 70 -9.75 13.04 -11.09
CA ARG A 70 -10.42 13.97 -10.16
C ARG A 70 -11.84 14.34 -10.60
N GLU A 71 -12.10 14.36 -11.91
CA GLU A 71 -13.44 14.63 -12.48
C GLU A 71 -14.47 13.52 -12.16
N PHE A 72 -14.03 12.30 -11.89
CA PHE A 72 -14.86 11.16 -11.50
C PHE A 72 -14.86 10.93 -9.98
N THR A 73 -14.02 11.62 -9.21
CA THR A 73 -14.01 11.51 -7.76
C THR A 73 -15.30 12.09 -7.17
N PRO A 74 -16.02 11.36 -6.30
CA PRO A 74 -17.25 11.86 -5.70
C PRO A 74 -17.00 13.10 -4.84
N LEU A 75 -18.02 13.95 -4.72
CA LEU A 75 -17.99 15.13 -3.86
C LEU A 75 -18.67 14.87 -2.51
N ASP A 76 -18.14 15.49 -1.46
CA ASP A 76 -18.75 15.55 -0.14
C ASP A 76 -19.89 16.59 -0.08
N GLU A 77 -20.54 16.71 1.09
CA GLU A 77 -21.64 17.66 1.33
C GLU A 77 -21.22 19.13 1.16
N LYS A 78 -19.91 19.42 1.17
CA LYS A 78 -19.32 20.75 1.04
C LYS A 78 -18.78 21.01 -0.37
N GLY A 79 -18.94 20.06 -1.30
CA GLY A 79 -18.44 20.15 -2.67
C GLY A 79 -16.93 19.88 -2.82
N ASN A 80 -16.28 19.31 -1.80
CA ASN A 80 -14.87 18.89 -1.91
C ASN A 80 -14.80 17.43 -2.38
N TYR A 81 -13.69 17.07 -3.04
CA TYR A 81 -13.43 15.69 -3.44
C TYR A 81 -13.30 14.77 -2.22
N ASP A 82 -14.10 13.71 -2.19
CA ASP A 82 -14.15 12.72 -1.11
C ASP A 82 -13.33 11.47 -1.51
N PHE A 83 -12.04 11.51 -1.20
CA PHE A 83 -11.09 10.41 -1.45
C PHE A 83 -11.21 9.26 -0.43
N GLU A 84 -12.07 9.38 0.58
CA GLU A 84 -12.29 8.31 1.56
C GLU A 84 -13.42 7.36 1.12
N ARG A 85 -14.15 7.72 0.05
CA ARG A 85 -15.17 6.88 -0.58
C ARG A 85 -14.57 5.81 -1.47
N LEU A 86 -15.19 4.63 -1.48
CA LEU A 86 -14.75 3.51 -2.31
C LEU A 86 -14.82 3.86 -3.80
N GLU A 87 -15.80 4.67 -4.20
CA GLU A 87 -16.04 5.14 -5.56
C GLU A 87 -14.93 6.08 -6.07
N SER A 88 -14.08 6.60 -5.19
CA SER A 88 -12.88 7.34 -5.60
C SER A 88 -11.79 6.44 -6.18
N LEU A 89 -11.89 5.12 -5.99
CA LEU A 89 -10.93 4.13 -6.46
C LEU A 89 -11.44 3.37 -7.68
N ASP A 90 -10.53 3.08 -8.60
CA ASP A 90 -10.74 2.13 -9.69
C ASP A 90 -10.61 0.69 -9.17
N ILE A 91 -11.68 0.23 -8.51
CA ILE A 91 -11.76 -1.09 -7.88
C ILE A 91 -11.60 -2.21 -8.90
N ASP A 92 -12.11 -2.03 -10.13
CA ASP A 92 -12.00 -3.02 -11.19
C ASP A 92 -10.54 -3.20 -11.63
N LEU A 93 -9.81 -2.11 -11.85
CA LEU A 93 -8.38 -2.16 -12.17
C LEU A 93 -7.57 -2.75 -11.01
N PHE A 94 -7.86 -2.35 -9.78
CA PHE A 94 -7.20 -2.87 -8.60
C PHE A 94 -7.38 -4.40 -8.48
N ASN A 95 -8.61 -4.89 -8.60
CA ASN A 95 -8.91 -6.33 -8.54
C ASN A 95 -8.26 -7.11 -9.68
N LYS A 96 -8.23 -6.53 -10.89
CA LYS A 96 -7.53 -7.13 -12.04
C LYS A 96 -6.04 -7.26 -11.76
N HIS A 97 -5.40 -6.21 -11.25
CA HIS A 97 -3.97 -6.24 -10.92
C HIS A 97 -3.67 -7.19 -9.76
N LEU A 98 -4.48 -7.17 -8.70
CA LEU A 98 -4.32 -8.07 -7.56
C LEU A 98 -4.39 -9.54 -7.99
N THR A 99 -5.37 -9.88 -8.82
CA THR A 99 -5.54 -11.24 -9.37
C THR A 99 -4.36 -11.64 -10.24
N ALA A 100 -3.90 -10.75 -11.13
CA ALA A 100 -2.74 -11.01 -11.98
C ALA A 100 -1.45 -11.24 -11.17
N LEU A 101 -1.20 -10.40 -10.16
CA LEU A 101 -0.06 -10.52 -9.25
C LEU A 101 -0.10 -11.83 -8.44
N LEU A 102 -1.26 -12.22 -7.92
CA LEU A 102 -1.42 -13.52 -7.23
C LEU A 102 -1.13 -14.71 -8.16
N ALA A 103 -1.43 -14.58 -9.44
CA ALA A 103 -1.12 -15.58 -10.47
C ALA A 103 0.35 -15.50 -10.97
N GLY A 104 1.18 -14.62 -10.41
CA GLY A 104 2.58 -14.43 -10.81
C GLY A 104 2.77 -13.72 -12.15
N ARG A 105 1.76 -12.98 -12.62
CA ARG A 105 1.82 -12.18 -13.85
C ARG A 105 2.30 -10.77 -13.57
N GLU A 106 2.95 -10.19 -14.56
CA GLU A 106 3.35 -8.78 -14.52
C GLU A 106 2.15 -7.86 -14.74
N VAL A 107 2.18 -6.68 -14.13
CA VAL A 107 1.19 -5.62 -14.28
C VAL A 107 1.90 -4.29 -14.39
N GLU A 108 1.31 -3.37 -15.15
CA GLU A 108 1.74 -1.97 -15.18
C GLU A 108 1.00 -1.23 -14.07
N LEU A 109 1.74 -0.78 -13.06
CA LEU A 109 1.14 -0.08 -11.94
C LEU A 109 0.83 1.37 -12.35
N PRO A 110 -0.39 1.87 -12.09
CA PRO A 110 -0.68 3.27 -12.31
C PRO A 110 0.08 4.14 -11.32
N VAL A 111 0.15 5.44 -11.61
CA VAL A 111 0.57 6.47 -10.65
C VAL A 111 -0.49 7.56 -10.62
N PHE A 112 -0.99 7.93 -9.45
CA PHE A 112 -1.91 9.04 -9.33
C PHE A 112 -1.16 10.34 -9.02
N ASN A 113 -1.29 11.32 -9.89
CA ASN A 113 -0.69 12.64 -9.70
C ASN A 113 -1.68 13.57 -9.01
N PHE A 114 -1.47 13.82 -7.71
CA PHE A 114 -2.33 14.70 -6.92
C PHE A 114 -2.29 16.18 -7.35
N ILE A 115 -1.28 16.62 -8.09
CA ILE A 115 -1.21 18.00 -8.60
C ILE A 115 -2.18 18.14 -9.76
N THR A 116 -2.05 17.29 -10.78
CA THR A 116 -2.91 17.29 -11.97
C THR A 116 -4.29 16.72 -11.71
N GLY A 117 -4.42 15.88 -10.67
CA GLY A 117 -5.64 15.12 -10.37
C GLY A 117 -5.90 14.03 -11.40
N LYS A 118 -4.85 13.50 -12.05
CA LYS A 118 -4.96 12.50 -13.10
C LYS A 118 -4.09 11.30 -12.81
N ARG A 119 -4.54 10.15 -13.29
CA ARG A 119 -3.74 8.94 -13.33
C ARG A 119 -2.84 8.92 -14.57
N GLU A 120 -1.58 8.55 -14.36
CA GLU A 120 -0.51 8.46 -15.35
C GLU A 120 0.05 7.04 -15.43
#